data_AF-A0A6A5FKY7-F1
#
_entry.id   AF-A0A6A5FKY7-F1
#
_cell.length_a   1.000
_cell.length_b   1.000
_cell.length_c   1.000
_cell.angle_alpha   90.00
_cell.angle_beta   90.00
_cell.angle_gamma   90.00
#
_symmetry.space_group_name_H-M   'P 1'
#
loop_
_entity.id
_entity.type
_entity.pdbx_description
1 polymer ?
#
loop_
_entity_poly.entity_id
_entity_poly.type
_entity_poly.pdbx_seq_one_letter_code
_entity_poly.pdbx_strand_id
1 'polypeptide(L)'
;MDVGIEKECSALGGLFQLIMNDMKASYPTWEDFVTKGAKLQSQLRTTIMVTGAFLDAFQKVADMATGTRGATKEIGSALTRMCMRHRSIESKLKLFTTALSEGLVTPLELKMEEWKKVASQLDKDHAKEYKKARADIKKKSSDTIKLQKKVKKGKDEARGQLDSALQDVNVRYAVLEETEKRAVCRALIEERARYCSFVSMLKPVLDHEINMLGEVTHLQTILEDLTNLTAEPNKLPAASEQVILDLKGSDFNYSYQTPPASPSNTLSRKSSISSNYQSGSVRHVPSLDSISCAVDGVHIQRCSSPYLLIGCDETGRSLSEGNSPSRLGRQGSRGRYGYHPALSRRVSRRDMTTVRKKKTYNYCIPPNPSTVLCLYHLSSTGLTLHLTLPPPRLTVLFLVFPISSH
;
A
#
# COMPACT_ATOMS: atom_id res chain seq x y z
N MET A 1 28.98 -34.97 42.78
CA MET A 1 27.97 -34.66 41.73
C MET A 1 27.93 -33.16 41.64
N ASP A 2 28.13 -32.60 40.45
CA ASP A 2 28.28 -31.16 40.29
C ASP A 2 26.91 -30.47 40.17
N VAL A 3 26.50 -29.80 41.24
CA VAL A 3 25.21 -29.09 41.34
C VAL A 3 25.15 -27.90 40.37
N GLY A 4 26.32 -27.41 39.90
CA GLY A 4 26.39 -26.34 38.89
C GLY A 4 25.79 -26.74 37.55
N ILE A 5 26.17 -27.91 37.03
CA ILE A 5 25.78 -28.39 35.69
C ILE A 5 24.26 -28.63 35.59
N GLU A 6 23.63 -29.13 36.66
CA GLU A 6 22.17 -29.33 36.68
C GLU A 6 21.38 -28.02 36.61
N LYS A 7 21.91 -26.96 37.24
CA LYS A 7 21.30 -25.63 37.22
C LYS A 7 21.42 -25.00 35.84
N GLU A 8 22.57 -25.15 35.19
CA GLU A 8 22.81 -24.65 33.82
C GLU A 8 21.93 -25.37 32.79
N CYS A 9 21.81 -26.70 32.86
CA CYS A 9 20.90 -27.47 31.99
C CYS A 9 19.44 -26.99 32.18
N SER A 10 19.01 -26.75 33.42
CA SER A 10 17.66 -26.27 33.70
C SER A 10 17.42 -24.86 33.16
N ALA A 11 18.42 -23.99 33.22
CA ALA A 11 18.35 -22.65 32.67
C ALA A 11 18.29 -22.66 31.13
N LEU A 12 19.09 -23.49 30.47
CA LEU A 12 19.07 -23.65 29.01
C LEU A 12 17.73 -24.21 28.52
N GLY A 13 17.19 -25.24 29.18
CA GLY A 13 15.88 -25.79 28.85
C GLY A 13 14.74 -24.78 29.06
N GLY A 14 14.84 -23.96 30.10
CA GLY A 14 13.92 -22.83 30.33
C GLY A 14 14.00 -21.77 29.22
N LEU A 15 15.20 -21.41 28.79
CA LEU A 15 15.42 -20.47 27.68
C LEU A 15 14.88 -21.02 26.35
N PHE A 16 15.12 -22.29 26.05
CA PHE A 16 14.55 -22.93 24.87
C PHE A 16 13.02 -22.82 24.86
N GLN A 17 12.37 -23.16 25.98
CA GLN A 17 10.91 -23.05 26.10
C GLN A 17 10.40 -21.62 25.95
N LEU A 18 11.13 -20.62 26.49
CA LEU A 18 10.80 -19.21 26.31
C LEU A 18 10.78 -18.81 24.83
N ILE A 19 11.87 -19.09 24.10
CA ILE A 19 11.99 -18.78 22.67
C ILE A 19 10.89 -19.48 21.86
N MET A 20 10.64 -20.76 22.14
CA MET A 20 9.58 -21.52 21.47
C MET A 20 8.18 -20.92 21.71
N ASN A 21 7.91 -20.45 22.92
CA ASN A 21 6.65 -19.82 23.27
C ASN A 21 6.50 -18.47 22.57
N ASP A 22 7.54 -17.64 22.55
CA ASP A 22 7.53 -16.34 21.87
C ASP A 22 7.30 -16.50 20.37
N MET A 23 8.00 -17.44 19.73
CA MET A 23 7.79 -17.81 18.33
C MET A 23 6.35 -18.23 18.03
N LYS A 24 5.69 -18.98 18.91
CA LYS A 24 4.29 -19.41 18.72
C LYS A 24 3.29 -18.29 19.02
N ALA A 25 3.57 -17.48 20.04
CA ALA A 25 2.75 -16.33 20.40
C ALA A 25 2.77 -15.23 19.32
N SER A 26 3.79 -15.23 18.45
CA SER A 26 3.90 -14.27 17.35
C SER A 26 2.91 -14.48 16.19
N TYR A 27 2.30 -15.67 16.03
CA TYR A 27 1.49 -15.98 14.84
C TYR A 27 0.33 -15.00 14.60
N PRO A 28 -0.48 -14.59 15.60
CA PRO A 28 -1.55 -13.62 15.38
C PRO A 28 -1.04 -12.27 14.86
N THR A 29 0.16 -11.85 15.25
CA THR A 29 0.77 -10.60 14.77
C THR A 29 1.11 -10.69 13.28
N TRP A 30 1.66 -11.82 12.83
CA TRP A 30 1.94 -12.06 11.42
C TRP A 30 0.65 -12.19 10.60
N GLU A 31 -0.39 -12.84 11.14
CA GLU A 31 -1.70 -13.00 10.48
C GLU A 31 -2.39 -11.63 10.31
N ASP A 32 -2.35 -10.77 11.32
CA ASP A 32 -2.84 -9.39 11.21
C ASP A 32 -2.02 -8.62 10.16
N PHE A 33 -0.68 -8.71 10.16
CA PHE A 33 0.14 -8.05 9.15
C PHE A 33 -0.23 -8.45 7.72
N VAL A 34 -0.37 -9.75 7.44
CA VAL A 34 -0.81 -10.27 6.13
C VAL A 34 -2.19 -9.73 5.78
N THR A 35 -3.13 -9.76 6.72
CA THR A 35 -4.50 -9.26 6.52
C THR A 35 -4.52 -7.76 6.18
N LYS A 36 -3.71 -6.95 6.88
CA LYS A 36 -3.60 -5.51 6.63
C LYS A 36 -2.88 -5.23 5.30
N GLY A 37 -1.85 -6.01 4.97
CA GLY A 37 -1.15 -5.95 3.70
C GLY A 37 -2.09 -6.23 2.51
N ALA A 38 -2.92 -7.27 2.59
CA ALA A 38 -3.92 -7.58 1.57
C ALA A 38 -4.96 -6.45 1.41
N LYS A 39 -5.42 -5.86 2.51
CA LYS A 39 -6.34 -4.71 2.47
C LYS A 39 -5.71 -3.49 1.81
N LEU A 40 -4.46 -3.17 2.17
CA LEU A 40 -3.71 -2.08 1.55
C LEU A 40 -3.58 -2.31 0.04
N GLN A 41 -3.17 -3.51 -0.37
CA GLN A 41 -3.05 -3.90 -1.77
C GLN A 41 -4.35 -3.69 -2.55
N SER A 42 -5.49 -4.10 -1.98
CA SER A 42 -6.81 -3.90 -2.59
C SER A 42 -7.16 -2.42 -2.78
N GLN A 43 -6.87 -1.58 -1.78
CA GLN A 43 -7.09 -0.14 -1.88
C GLN A 43 -6.17 0.50 -2.92
N LEU A 44 -4.90 0.10 -3.00
CA LEU A 44 -3.96 0.58 -4.01
C LEU A 44 -4.43 0.25 -5.43
N ARG A 45 -4.98 -0.95 -5.66
CA ARG A 45 -5.59 -1.31 -6.95
C ARG A 45 -6.73 -0.37 -7.32
N THR A 46 -7.60 -0.05 -6.37
CA THR A 46 -8.67 0.93 -6.56
C THR A 46 -8.11 2.32 -6.87
N THR A 47 -7.11 2.78 -6.13
CA THR A 47 -6.41 4.06 -6.36
C THR A 47 -5.83 4.14 -7.77
N ILE A 48 -5.18 3.07 -8.24
CA ILE A 48 -4.64 2.99 -9.59
C ILE A 48 -5.74 3.20 -10.64
N MET A 49 -6.87 2.50 -10.49
CA MET A 49 -8.00 2.62 -11.43
C MET A 49 -8.56 4.04 -11.50
N VAL A 50 -8.81 4.66 -10.33
CA VAL A 50 -9.37 6.03 -10.29
C VAL A 50 -8.35 7.07 -10.75
N THR A 51 -7.06 6.85 -10.49
CA THR A 51 -5.97 7.69 -11.02
C THR A 51 -5.95 7.63 -12.54
N GLY A 52 -6.06 6.43 -13.13
CA GLY A 52 -6.13 6.27 -14.58
C GLY A 52 -7.28 7.06 -15.21
N ALA A 53 -8.48 6.94 -14.64
CA ALA A 53 -9.66 7.68 -15.11
C ALA A 53 -9.53 9.20 -14.96
N PHE A 54 -8.93 9.67 -13.85
CA PHE A 54 -8.61 11.08 -13.66
C PHE A 54 -7.62 11.58 -14.73
N LEU A 55 -6.58 10.80 -15.04
CA LEU A 55 -5.60 11.16 -16.05
C LEU A 55 -6.18 11.16 -17.48
N ASP A 56 -7.18 10.34 -17.77
CA ASP A 56 -7.93 10.42 -19.03
C ASP A 56 -8.66 11.77 -19.15
N ALA A 57 -9.30 12.23 -18.07
CA ALA A 57 -9.96 13.54 -18.05
C ALA A 57 -8.95 14.71 -18.10
N PHE A 58 -7.84 14.60 -17.38
CA PHE A 58 -6.74 15.56 -17.43
C PHE A 58 -6.21 15.72 -18.85
N GLN A 59 -5.98 14.61 -19.56
CA GLN A 59 -5.47 14.64 -20.93
C GLN A 59 -6.43 15.37 -21.88
N LYS A 60 -7.75 15.19 -21.74
CA LYS A 60 -8.74 15.93 -22.54
C LYS A 60 -8.61 17.45 -22.38
N VAL A 61 -8.34 17.93 -21.17
CA VAL A 61 -8.09 19.37 -20.92
C VAL A 61 -6.80 19.83 -21.62
N ALA A 62 -5.74 19.03 -21.53
CA ALA A 62 -4.48 19.31 -22.22
C ALA A 62 -4.63 19.34 -23.75
N ASP A 63 -5.37 18.40 -24.32
CA ASP A 63 -5.65 18.31 -25.76
C ASP A 63 -6.49 19.50 -26.24
N MET A 64 -7.50 19.88 -25.46
CA MET A 64 -8.34 21.04 -25.76
C MET A 64 -7.52 22.33 -25.79
N ALA A 65 -6.62 22.52 -24.81
CA ALA A 65 -5.67 23.64 -24.81
C ALA A 65 -4.68 23.57 -25.98
N THR A 66 -4.18 22.39 -26.32
CA THR A 66 -3.26 22.19 -27.46
C THR A 66 -3.92 22.50 -28.80
N GLY A 67 -5.23 22.26 -28.93
CA GLY A 67 -6.03 22.61 -30.11
C GLY A 67 -6.36 24.10 -30.26
N THR A 68 -5.99 24.95 -29.30
CA THR A 68 -6.21 26.39 -29.39
C THR A 68 -5.15 27.11 -30.25
N ARG A 69 -5.35 28.40 -30.48
CA ARG A 69 -4.43 29.28 -31.22
C ARG A 69 -3.53 30.06 -30.27
N GLY A 70 -2.40 30.55 -30.79
CA GLY A 70 -1.48 31.41 -30.06
C GLY A 70 -0.68 30.64 -29.00
N ALA A 71 -0.33 31.32 -27.91
CA ALA A 71 0.50 30.77 -26.82
C ALA A 71 -0.22 29.70 -25.97
N THR A 72 -1.55 29.66 -25.97
CA THR A 72 -2.32 28.69 -25.17
C THR A 72 -2.03 27.22 -25.57
N LYS A 73 -1.62 26.97 -26.82
CA LYS A 73 -1.15 25.65 -27.27
C LYS A 73 0.08 25.15 -26.51
N GLU A 74 0.93 26.06 -26.04
CA GLU A 74 2.16 25.74 -25.30
C GLU A 74 1.85 25.30 -23.87
N ILE A 75 0.83 25.93 -23.24
CA ILE A 75 0.25 25.47 -21.98
C ILE A 75 -0.31 24.05 -22.14
N GLY A 76 -1.10 23.81 -23.19
CA GLY A 76 -1.62 22.47 -23.50
C GLY A 76 -0.50 21.43 -23.65
N SER A 77 0.56 21.78 -24.39
CA SER A 77 1.73 20.92 -24.57
C SER A 77 2.45 20.61 -23.25
N ALA A 78 2.59 21.59 -22.35
CA ALA A 78 3.17 21.39 -21.01
C ALA A 78 2.27 20.52 -20.12
N LEU A 79 0.94 20.71 -20.18
CA LEU A 79 -0.03 19.86 -19.49
C LEU A 79 0.03 18.41 -20.00
N THR A 80 0.16 18.18 -21.30
CA THR A 80 0.34 16.81 -21.84
C THR A 80 1.60 16.16 -21.27
N ARG A 81 2.72 16.89 -21.17
CA ARG A 81 3.94 16.36 -20.52
C ARG A 81 3.68 15.99 -19.05
N MET A 82 2.95 16.84 -18.32
CA MET A 82 2.58 16.58 -16.92
C MET A 82 1.74 15.29 -16.81
N CYS A 83 0.71 15.16 -17.64
CA CYS A 83 -0.15 13.97 -17.69
C CYS A 83 0.68 12.69 -17.94
N MET A 84 1.57 12.72 -18.92
CA MET A 84 2.43 11.57 -19.23
C MET A 84 3.39 11.22 -18.09
N ARG A 85 3.88 12.20 -17.32
CA ARG A 85 4.67 11.91 -16.10
C ARG A 85 3.83 11.26 -15.02
N HIS A 86 2.61 11.72 -14.80
CA HIS A 86 1.69 11.05 -13.87
C HIS A 86 1.35 9.61 -14.31
N ARG A 87 1.24 9.34 -15.62
CA ARG A 87 1.08 7.97 -16.15
C ARG A 87 2.29 7.08 -15.84
N SER A 88 3.51 7.63 -15.90
CA SER A 88 4.73 6.91 -15.48
C SER A 88 4.64 6.52 -13.99
N ILE A 89 4.26 7.46 -13.13
CA ILE A 89 4.06 7.21 -11.69
C ILE A 89 2.97 6.16 -11.46
N GLU A 90 1.83 6.24 -12.16
CA GLU A 90 0.75 5.24 -12.11
C GLU A 90 1.29 3.83 -12.47
N SER A 91 2.13 3.72 -13.50
CA SER A 91 2.76 2.46 -13.89
C SER A 91 3.72 1.93 -12.82
N LYS A 92 4.53 2.78 -12.20
CA LYS A 92 5.39 2.39 -11.08
C LYS A 92 4.58 1.94 -9.86
N LEU A 93 3.46 2.61 -9.57
CA LEU A 93 2.53 2.24 -8.51
C LEU A 93 1.90 0.86 -8.76
N LYS A 94 1.60 0.51 -10.02
CA LYS A 94 1.17 -0.85 -10.40
C LYS A 94 2.24 -1.89 -10.03
N LEU A 95 3.50 -1.65 -10.41
CA LEU A 95 4.61 -2.57 -10.08
C LEU A 95 4.79 -2.73 -8.57
N PHE A 96 4.78 -1.63 -7.82
CA PHE A 96 4.80 -1.66 -6.35
C PHE A 96 3.65 -2.48 -5.76
N THR A 97 2.43 -2.26 -6.26
CA THR A 97 1.22 -2.96 -5.78
C THR A 97 1.26 -4.46 -6.08
N THR A 98 1.78 -4.84 -7.25
CA THR A 98 2.01 -6.25 -7.60
C THR A 98 3.07 -6.87 -6.70
N ALA A 99 4.22 -6.19 -6.50
CA ALA A 99 5.28 -6.67 -5.62
C ALA A 99 4.83 -6.81 -4.16
N LEU A 100 3.98 -5.91 -3.66
CA LEU A 100 3.38 -6.03 -2.33
C LEU A 100 2.57 -7.32 -2.21
N SER A 101 1.80 -7.67 -3.23
CA SER A 101 1.01 -8.90 -3.26
C SER A 101 1.89 -10.15 -3.38
N GLU A 102 2.63 -10.23 -4.48
CA GLU A 102 3.31 -11.44 -4.95
C GLU A 102 4.69 -11.63 -4.30
N GLY A 103 5.34 -10.55 -3.88
CA GLY A 103 6.65 -10.56 -3.26
C GLY A 103 6.62 -10.60 -1.73
N LEU A 104 5.53 -10.13 -1.09
CA LEU A 104 5.42 -10.04 0.37
C LEU A 104 4.21 -10.75 0.95
N VAL A 105 2.99 -10.33 0.61
CA VAL A 105 1.77 -10.82 1.30
C VAL A 105 1.57 -12.33 1.08
N THR A 106 1.53 -12.77 -0.18
CA THR A 106 1.29 -14.19 -0.51
C THR A 106 2.44 -15.11 -0.05
N PRO A 107 3.73 -14.78 -0.29
CA PRO A 107 4.82 -15.63 0.21
C PRO A 107 4.89 -15.72 1.73
N LEU A 108 4.58 -14.62 2.44
CA LEU A 108 4.57 -14.61 3.90
C LEU A 108 3.48 -15.51 4.47
N GLU A 109 2.27 -15.46 3.89
CA GLU A 109 1.16 -16.32 4.27
C GLU A 109 1.53 -17.82 4.17
N LEU A 110 2.17 -18.22 3.07
CA LEU A 110 2.66 -19.60 2.89
C LEU A 110 3.77 -19.96 3.89
N LYS A 111 4.72 -19.05 4.13
CA LYS A 111 5.85 -19.27 5.04
C LYS A 111 5.40 -19.47 6.49
N MET A 112 4.32 -18.84 6.91
CA MET A 112 3.80 -19.00 8.26
C MET A 112 3.34 -20.43 8.55
N GLU A 113 2.73 -21.11 7.58
CA GLU A 113 2.35 -22.52 7.72
C GLU A 113 3.57 -23.44 7.82
N GLU A 114 4.67 -23.10 7.13
CA GLU A 114 5.95 -23.79 7.28
C GLU A 114 6.56 -23.56 8.67
N TRP A 115 6.58 -22.31 9.16
CA TRP A 115 7.11 -21.97 10.48
C TRP A 115 6.40 -22.71 11.62
N LYS A 116 5.07 -22.88 11.53
CA LYS A 116 4.28 -23.68 12.48
C LYS A 116 4.75 -25.14 12.53
N LYS A 117 5.06 -25.74 11.36
CA LYS A 117 5.58 -27.12 11.26
C LYS A 117 7.00 -27.23 11.82
N VAL A 118 7.89 -26.31 11.47
CA VAL A 118 9.28 -26.29 11.95
C VAL A 118 9.33 -26.12 13.47
N ALA A 119 8.55 -25.19 14.04
CA ALA A 119 8.47 -25.03 15.50
C ALA A 119 7.98 -26.30 16.20
N SER A 120 6.94 -26.94 15.65
CA SER A 120 6.42 -28.20 16.20
C SER A 120 7.47 -29.31 16.15
N GLN A 121 8.33 -29.32 15.13
CA GLN A 121 9.41 -30.29 14.99
C GLN A 121 10.53 -30.03 16.00
N LEU A 122 10.94 -28.77 16.18
CA LEU A 122 11.95 -28.39 17.19
C LEU A 122 11.55 -28.81 18.61
N ASP A 123 10.28 -28.63 19.00
CA ASP A 123 9.79 -29.10 20.30
C ASP A 123 9.84 -30.63 20.44
N LYS A 124 9.42 -31.35 19.41
CA LYS A 124 9.44 -32.82 19.41
C LYS A 124 10.86 -33.35 19.52
N ASP A 125 11.79 -32.78 18.78
CA ASP A 125 13.19 -33.18 18.79
C ASP A 125 13.85 -32.87 20.13
N HIS A 126 13.65 -31.66 20.65
CA HIS A 126 14.12 -31.30 22.00
C HIS A 126 13.57 -32.25 23.06
N ALA A 127 12.25 -32.50 23.09
CA ALA A 127 11.64 -33.39 24.06
C ALA A 127 12.16 -34.83 23.96
N LYS A 128 12.45 -35.32 22.75
CA LYS A 128 13.00 -36.65 22.50
C LYS A 128 14.47 -36.75 22.96
N GLU A 129 15.31 -35.79 22.57
CA GLU A 129 16.72 -35.73 22.93
C GLU A 129 16.90 -35.57 24.44
N TYR A 130 16.17 -34.65 25.07
CA TYR A 130 16.19 -34.41 26.51
C TYR A 130 15.79 -35.66 27.31
N LYS A 131 14.68 -36.31 26.95
CA LYS A 131 14.23 -37.55 27.62
C LYS A 131 15.27 -38.66 27.52
N LYS A 132 15.90 -38.82 26.35
CA LYS A 132 16.96 -39.82 26.14
C LYS A 132 18.19 -39.53 27.02
N ALA A 133 18.67 -38.28 27.03
CA ALA A 133 19.82 -37.89 27.85
C ALA A 133 19.55 -38.08 29.35
N ARG A 134 18.36 -37.70 29.84
CA ARG A 134 17.94 -37.93 31.24
C ARG A 134 17.81 -39.40 31.58
N ALA A 135 17.31 -40.24 30.66
CA ALA A 135 17.24 -41.69 30.88
C ALA A 135 18.62 -42.32 30.99
N ASP A 136 19.58 -41.91 30.16
CA ASP A 136 20.97 -42.37 30.21
C ASP A 136 21.67 -41.99 31.52
N ILE A 137 21.49 -40.74 31.98
CA ILE A 137 21.97 -40.28 33.29
C ILE A 137 21.36 -41.14 34.40
N LYS A 138 20.03 -41.31 34.40
CA LYS A 138 19.34 -42.12 35.42
C LYS A 138 19.86 -43.56 35.47
N LYS A 139 20.13 -44.17 34.30
CA LYS A 139 20.70 -45.52 34.20
C LYS A 139 22.11 -45.58 34.81
N LYS A 140 23.01 -44.68 34.40
CA LYS A 140 24.39 -44.63 34.91
C LYS A 140 24.47 -44.30 36.40
N SER A 141 23.65 -43.38 36.89
CA SER A 141 23.55 -43.05 38.32
C SER A 141 23.06 -44.23 39.15
N SER A 142 22.09 -45.01 38.65
CA SER A 142 21.61 -46.23 39.32
C SER A 142 22.71 -47.29 39.45
N ASP A 143 23.49 -47.52 38.40
CA ASP A 143 24.59 -48.48 38.43
C ASP A 143 25.72 -48.03 39.37
N THR A 144 26.00 -46.72 39.42
CA THR A 144 26.95 -46.12 40.36
C THR A 144 26.54 -46.36 41.81
N ILE A 145 25.25 -46.19 42.16
CA ILE A 145 24.74 -46.47 43.51
C ILE A 145 24.93 -47.95 43.88
N LYS A 146 24.74 -48.88 42.93
CA LYS A 146 24.99 -50.32 43.18
C LYS A 146 26.47 -50.59 43.46
N LEU A 147 27.38 -49.96 42.73
CA LEU A 147 28.84 -50.07 42.96
C LEU A 147 29.25 -49.45 44.30
N GLN A 148 28.70 -48.29 44.67
CA GLN A 148 28.92 -47.68 46.00
C GLN A 148 28.52 -48.64 47.13
N LYS A 149 27.39 -49.34 47.00
CA LYS A 149 26.96 -50.36 47.98
C LYS A 149 27.90 -51.56 48.04
N LYS A 150 28.54 -51.96 46.92
CA LYS A 150 29.52 -53.07 46.90
C LYS A 150 30.83 -52.67 47.59
N VAL A 151 31.34 -51.47 47.31
CA VAL A 151 32.56 -50.96 47.95
C VAL A 151 32.37 -50.83 49.47
N LYS A 152 31.23 -50.28 49.92
CA LYS A 152 30.90 -50.19 51.37
C LYS A 152 30.83 -51.53 52.10
N LYS A 153 30.71 -52.66 51.38
CA LYS A 153 30.70 -54.02 51.95
C LYS A 153 32.10 -54.66 51.99
N GLY A 154 33.18 -53.88 51.81
CA GLY A 154 34.56 -54.36 51.93
C GLY A 154 35.15 -54.96 50.66
N LYS A 155 34.52 -54.79 49.49
CA LYS A 155 35.10 -55.19 48.21
C LYS A 155 35.92 -54.05 47.59
N ASP A 156 37.15 -53.87 48.06
CA ASP A 156 38.06 -52.81 47.59
C ASP A 156 38.43 -52.94 46.10
N GLU A 157 38.41 -54.15 45.55
CA GLU A 157 38.58 -54.42 44.11
C GLU A 157 37.57 -53.66 43.23
N ALA A 158 36.38 -53.33 43.76
CA ALA A 158 35.34 -52.62 43.04
C ALA A 158 35.52 -51.08 43.04
N ARG A 159 36.54 -50.57 43.74
CA ARG A 159 36.75 -49.11 43.90
C ARG A 159 37.10 -48.42 42.58
N GLY A 160 37.99 -49.01 41.78
CA GLY A 160 38.30 -48.48 40.44
C GLY A 160 37.10 -48.47 39.49
N GLN A 161 36.21 -49.47 39.58
CA GLN A 161 34.96 -49.51 38.79
C GLN A 161 33.99 -48.42 39.24
N LEU A 162 33.92 -48.12 40.53
CA LEU A 162 33.10 -47.03 41.06
C LEU A 162 33.60 -45.67 40.57
N ASP A 163 34.92 -45.43 40.59
CA ASP A 163 35.50 -44.17 40.14
C ASP A 163 35.24 -43.95 38.64
N SER A 164 35.39 -45.01 37.82
CA SER A 164 35.01 -44.98 36.41
C SER A 164 33.51 -44.70 36.21
N ALA A 165 32.62 -45.34 36.98
CA ALA A 165 31.18 -45.12 36.89
C ALA A 165 30.75 -43.70 37.31
N LEU A 166 31.41 -43.11 38.30
CA LEU A 166 31.21 -41.71 38.70
C LEU A 166 31.63 -40.75 37.58
N GLN A 167 32.76 -41.01 36.93
CA GLN A 167 33.21 -40.22 35.78
C GLN A 167 32.25 -40.34 34.60
N ASP A 168 31.72 -41.53 34.33
CA ASP A 168 30.68 -41.75 33.31
C ASP A 168 29.44 -40.89 33.54
N VAL A 169 28.98 -40.76 34.79
CA VAL A 169 27.84 -39.88 35.13
C VAL A 169 28.17 -38.42 34.82
N ASN A 170 29.35 -37.94 35.19
CA ASN A 170 29.78 -36.56 34.88
C ASN A 170 29.83 -36.31 33.36
N VAL A 171 30.36 -37.26 32.58
CA VAL A 171 30.37 -37.17 31.10
C VAL A 171 28.95 -37.09 30.54
N ARG A 172 27.99 -37.85 31.11
CA ARG A 172 26.59 -37.79 30.66
C ARG A 172 25.91 -36.47 30.98
N TYR A 173 26.27 -35.82 32.08
CA TYR A 173 25.80 -34.46 32.38
C TYR A 173 26.37 -33.42 31.40
N ALA A 174 27.66 -33.50 31.07
CA ALA A 174 28.26 -32.64 30.03
C ALA A 174 27.59 -32.83 28.66
N VAL A 175 27.24 -34.08 28.30
CA VAL A 175 26.48 -34.36 27.07
C VAL A 175 25.06 -33.77 27.11
N LEU A 176 24.39 -33.79 28.27
CA LEU A 176 23.09 -33.15 28.43
C LEU A 176 23.19 -31.64 28.26
N GLU A 177 24.16 -30.99 28.91
CA GLU A 177 24.39 -29.55 28.81
C GLU A 177 24.61 -29.12 27.35
N GLU A 178 25.49 -29.83 26.62
CA GLU A 178 25.76 -29.56 25.21
C GLU A 178 24.54 -29.84 24.32
N THR A 179 23.67 -30.79 24.70
CA THR A 179 22.40 -31.05 24.00
C THR A 179 21.42 -29.89 24.18
N GLU A 180 21.27 -29.38 25.41
CA GLU A 180 20.42 -28.23 25.71
C GLU A 180 20.93 -26.97 24.99
N LYS A 181 22.25 -26.73 25.03
CA LYS A 181 22.89 -25.62 24.31
C LYS A 181 22.60 -25.69 22.81
N ARG A 182 22.74 -26.87 22.21
CA ARG A 182 22.41 -27.08 20.78
C ARG A 182 20.93 -26.82 20.49
N ALA A 183 20.02 -27.25 21.38
CA ALA A 183 18.59 -26.99 21.22
C ALA A 183 18.29 -25.49 21.24
N VAL A 184 18.85 -24.75 22.19
CA VAL A 184 18.74 -23.28 22.26
C VAL A 184 19.29 -22.62 21.01
N CYS A 185 20.48 -23.01 20.53
CA CYS A 185 21.05 -22.48 19.31
C CYS A 185 20.13 -22.69 18.10
N ARG A 186 19.54 -23.89 17.93
CA ARG A 186 18.59 -24.16 16.85
C ARG A 186 17.34 -23.29 16.96
N ALA A 187 16.79 -23.10 18.16
CA ALA A 187 15.63 -22.24 18.38
C ALA A 187 15.92 -20.77 18.05
N LEU A 188 17.06 -20.22 18.49
CA LEU A 188 17.47 -18.84 18.19
C LEU A 188 17.73 -18.62 16.69
N ILE A 189 18.34 -19.59 16.01
CA ILE A 189 18.56 -19.53 14.57
C ILE A 189 17.22 -19.50 13.84
N GLU A 190 16.27 -20.36 14.23
CA GLU A 190 14.94 -20.39 13.64
C GLU A 190 14.18 -19.07 13.86
N GLU A 191 14.19 -18.55 15.10
CA GLU A 191 13.58 -17.26 15.41
C GLU A 191 14.15 -16.14 14.52
N ARG A 192 15.48 -16.03 14.43
CA ARG A 192 16.15 -15.05 13.57
C ARG A 192 15.83 -15.27 12.09
N ALA A 193 15.74 -16.52 11.64
CA ALA A 193 15.49 -16.86 10.24
C ALA A 193 14.12 -16.37 9.77
N ARG A 194 13.09 -16.38 10.63
CA ARG A 194 11.75 -15.85 10.30
C ARG A 194 11.81 -14.36 9.91
N TYR A 195 12.46 -13.54 10.74
CA TYR A 195 12.64 -12.13 10.45
C TYR A 195 13.52 -11.88 9.23
N CYS A 196 14.58 -12.67 9.02
CA CYS A 196 15.42 -12.56 7.82
C CYS A 196 14.62 -12.87 6.54
N SER A 197 13.76 -13.89 6.60
CA SER A 197 12.88 -14.25 5.49
C SER A 197 11.89 -13.11 5.19
N PHE A 198 11.29 -12.51 6.23
CA PHE A 198 10.42 -11.35 6.09
C PHE A 198 11.12 -10.16 5.41
N VAL A 199 12.32 -9.79 5.86
CA VAL A 199 13.10 -8.70 5.24
C VAL A 199 13.43 -9.02 3.78
N SER A 200 13.73 -10.28 3.46
CA SER A 200 14.01 -10.70 2.08
C SER A 200 12.79 -10.55 1.16
N MET A 201 11.59 -10.84 1.67
CA MET A 201 10.32 -10.61 0.97
C MET A 201 9.97 -9.12 0.84
N LEU A 202 10.28 -8.33 1.86
CA LEU A 202 10.01 -6.89 1.88
C LEU A 202 10.91 -6.11 0.92
N LYS A 203 12.16 -6.55 0.72
CA LYS A 203 13.15 -5.89 -0.12
C LYS A 203 12.64 -5.50 -1.53
N PRO A 204 12.10 -6.41 -2.36
CA PRO A 204 11.60 -6.05 -3.69
C PRO A 204 10.47 -5.01 -3.66
N VAL A 205 9.63 -5.01 -2.61
CA VAL A 205 8.58 -4.00 -2.41
C VAL A 205 9.18 -2.62 -2.23
N LEU A 206 10.20 -2.51 -1.37
CA LEU A 206 10.91 -1.25 -1.11
C LEU A 206 11.69 -0.78 -2.34
N ASP A 207 12.29 -1.69 -3.10
CA ASP A 207 13.00 -1.36 -4.33
C ASP A 207 12.03 -0.71 -5.35
N HIS A 208 10.79 -1.19 -5.47
CA HIS A 208 9.77 -0.53 -6.30
C HIS A 208 9.28 0.82 -5.75
N GLU A 209 9.14 0.94 -4.43
CA GLU A 209 8.75 2.20 -3.79
C GLU A 209 9.80 3.30 -4.02
N ILE A 210 11.08 2.98 -3.85
CA ILE A 210 12.20 3.91 -4.11
C ILE A 210 12.22 4.33 -5.58
N ASN A 211 12.05 3.37 -6.50
CA ASN A 211 12.02 3.65 -7.93
C ASN A 211 10.87 4.59 -8.33
N MET A 212 9.71 4.50 -7.66
CA MET A 212 8.59 5.40 -7.90
C MET A 212 8.91 6.85 -7.48
N LEU A 213 9.63 7.04 -6.37
CA LEU A 213 10.02 8.37 -5.88
C LEU A 213 10.96 9.11 -6.86
N GLY A 214 11.74 8.40 -7.66
CA GLY A 214 12.59 9.00 -8.69
C GLY A 214 11.81 9.82 -9.73
N GLU A 215 10.61 9.37 -10.10
CA GLU A 215 9.76 10.03 -11.10
C GLU A 215 9.27 11.42 -10.64
N VAL A 216 9.16 11.64 -9.33
CA VAL A 216 8.68 12.90 -8.74
C VAL A 216 9.61 14.08 -9.10
N THR A 217 10.90 13.82 -9.29
CA THR A 217 11.88 14.85 -9.67
C THR A 217 11.54 15.50 -11.01
N HIS A 218 10.98 14.75 -11.96
CA HIS A 218 10.61 15.26 -13.29
C HIS A 218 9.39 16.19 -13.26
N LEU A 219 8.54 16.09 -12.22
CA LEU A 219 7.38 16.97 -12.08
C LEU A 219 7.80 18.41 -11.79
N GLN A 220 8.93 18.61 -11.10
CA GLN A 220 9.41 19.94 -10.71
C GLN A 220 9.69 20.83 -11.93
N THR A 221 10.39 20.28 -12.93
CA THR A 221 10.70 21.01 -14.17
C THR A 221 9.43 21.38 -14.94
N ILE A 222 8.45 20.48 -15.02
CA ILE A 222 7.21 20.76 -15.75
C ILE A 222 6.35 21.78 -15.00
N LEU A 223 6.36 21.76 -13.67
CA LEU A 223 5.69 22.76 -12.86
C LEU A 223 6.31 24.15 -13.04
N GLU A 224 7.63 24.23 -13.11
CA GLU A 224 8.34 25.47 -13.42
C GLU A 224 7.94 26.01 -14.81
N ASP A 225 7.95 25.16 -15.85
CA ASP A 225 7.47 25.52 -17.19
C ASP A 225 6.04 26.08 -17.15
N LEU A 226 5.12 25.36 -16.49
CA LEU A 226 3.72 25.77 -16.37
C LEU A 226 3.60 27.11 -15.65
N THR A 227 4.34 27.31 -14.56
CA THR A 227 4.35 28.57 -13.79
C THR A 227 4.75 29.74 -14.67
N ASN A 228 5.79 29.56 -15.49
CA ASN A 228 6.26 30.58 -16.43
C ASN A 228 5.23 30.86 -17.54
N LEU A 229 4.66 29.82 -18.14
CA LEU A 229 3.64 29.95 -19.19
C LEU A 229 2.35 30.62 -18.70
N THR A 230 2.06 30.55 -17.40
CA THR A 230 0.85 31.11 -16.79
C THR A 230 1.09 32.38 -15.96
N ALA A 231 2.28 32.99 -16.03
CA ALA A 231 2.68 34.09 -15.14
C ALA A 231 1.84 35.38 -15.30
N GLU A 232 1.49 35.75 -16.54
CA GLU A 232 0.74 36.99 -16.84
C GLU A 232 -0.59 36.68 -17.56
N PRO A 233 -1.63 36.13 -16.87
CA PRO A 233 -2.83 35.61 -17.53
C PRO A 233 -3.70 36.67 -18.22
N ASN A 234 -3.59 37.93 -17.80
CA ASN A 234 -4.37 39.05 -18.34
C ASN A 234 -3.64 39.87 -19.42
N LYS A 235 -2.47 39.39 -19.86
CA LYS A 235 -1.66 40.02 -20.89
C LYS A 235 -1.54 39.09 -22.08
N LEU A 236 -1.73 39.62 -23.28
CA LEU A 236 -1.63 38.81 -24.49
C LEU A 236 -0.15 38.51 -24.78
N PRO A 237 0.27 37.24 -24.90
CA PRO A 237 1.65 36.91 -25.22
C PRO A 237 1.98 37.19 -26.69
N ALA A 238 3.25 37.46 -27.01
CA ALA A 238 3.71 37.76 -28.36
C ALA A 238 3.33 36.67 -29.40
N ALA A 239 3.39 35.38 -29.02
CA ALA A 239 2.98 34.29 -29.89
C ALA A 239 1.47 34.33 -30.23
N SER A 240 0.65 34.88 -29.34
CA SER A 240 -0.78 35.12 -29.61
C SER A 240 -1.00 36.40 -30.42
N GLU A 241 -0.22 37.46 -30.20
CA GLU A 241 -0.23 38.67 -31.04
C GLU A 241 0.14 38.36 -32.49
N GLN A 242 1.12 37.48 -32.71
CA GLN A 242 1.53 37.04 -34.03
C GLN A 242 0.36 36.42 -34.82
N VAL A 243 -0.50 35.63 -34.16
CA VAL A 243 -1.70 35.06 -34.81
C VAL A 243 -2.63 36.16 -35.35
N ILE A 244 -2.75 37.29 -34.66
CA ILE A 244 -3.55 38.43 -35.10
C ILE A 244 -2.89 39.13 -36.29
N LEU A 245 -1.56 39.30 -36.26
CA LEU A 245 -0.80 39.91 -37.33
C LEU A 245 -0.84 39.07 -38.60
N ASP A 246 -0.68 37.75 -38.47
CA ASP A 246 -0.77 36.80 -39.59
C ASP A 246 -2.13 36.86 -40.27
N LEU A 247 -3.19 37.17 -39.52
CA LEU A 247 -4.55 37.34 -40.06
C LEU A 247 -4.69 38.56 -40.99
N LYS A 248 -3.94 39.64 -40.72
CA LYS A 248 -4.00 40.87 -41.51
C LYS A 248 -3.32 40.72 -42.88
N GLY A 249 -2.48 39.71 -43.06
CA GLY A 249 -1.76 39.43 -44.31
C GLY A 249 -2.46 38.43 -45.24
N SER A 250 -3.68 38.00 -44.93
CA SER A 250 -4.34 36.86 -45.57
C SER A 250 -5.81 37.15 -45.95
N ASP A 251 -6.22 36.76 -47.17
CA ASP A 251 -7.59 36.84 -47.67
C ASP A 251 -8.50 35.76 -47.05
N PHE A 252 -8.72 35.80 -45.73
CA PHE A 252 -9.66 34.88 -45.09
C PHE A 252 -11.12 35.29 -45.35
N ASN A 253 -11.88 34.41 -46.00
CA ASN A 253 -13.32 34.57 -46.17
C ASN A 253 -14.05 33.80 -45.05
N TYR A 254 -14.37 34.49 -43.95
CA TYR A 254 -15.16 33.90 -42.86
C TYR A 254 -16.65 33.94 -43.20
N SER A 255 -17.26 32.80 -43.52
CA SER A 255 -18.72 32.74 -43.61
C SER A 255 -19.30 32.65 -42.20
N TYR A 256 -19.87 33.76 -41.72
CA TYR A 256 -20.71 33.73 -40.54
C TYR A 256 -22.02 33.06 -40.93
N GLN A 257 -22.22 31.80 -40.49
CA GLN A 257 -23.52 31.16 -40.60
C GLN A 257 -24.49 31.87 -39.66
N THR A 258 -25.29 32.79 -40.20
CA THR A 258 -26.48 33.28 -39.51
C THR A 258 -27.41 32.09 -39.31
N PRO A 259 -27.90 31.81 -38.08
CA PRO A 259 -28.88 30.75 -37.88
C PRO A 259 -30.05 30.94 -38.87
N PRO A 260 -30.56 29.87 -39.52
CA PRO A 260 -31.69 30.01 -40.42
C PRO A 260 -32.85 30.68 -39.68
N ALA A 261 -33.48 31.67 -40.32
CA ALA A 261 -34.64 32.34 -39.75
C ALA A 261 -35.70 31.28 -39.40
N SER A 262 -36.23 31.34 -38.18
CA SER A 262 -37.33 30.48 -37.74
C SER A 262 -38.46 30.54 -38.77
N PRO A 263 -39.06 29.39 -39.16
CA PRO A 263 -40.12 29.38 -40.14
C PRO A 263 -41.29 30.24 -39.63
N SER A 264 -41.55 31.35 -40.32
CA SER A 264 -42.76 32.12 -40.09
C SER A 264 -43.94 31.30 -40.59
N ASN A 265 -44.84 30.90 -39.68
CA ASN A 265 -46.11 30.30 -40.03
C ASN A 265 -46.94 31.29 -40.86
N THR A 266 -46.88 31.19 -42.19
CA THR A 266 -47.86 31.83 -43.07
C THR A 266 -49.17 31.05 -43.02
N LEU A 267 -50.01 31.39 -42.04
CA LEU A 267 -51.45 31.21 -42.16
C LEU A 267 -52.15 32.43 -41.58
N SER A 268 -52.42 33.44 -42.42
CA SER A 268 -53.46 34.44 -42.18
C SER A 268 -53.86 35.10 -43.48
N ARG A 269 -55.13 34.90 -43.84
CA ARG A 269 -55.80 35.45 -45.03
C ARG A 269 -56.14 36.93 -44.81
N LYS A 270 -56.12 37.69 -45.92
CA LYS A 270 -56.85 38.95 -46.18
C LYS A 270 -56.45 40.22 -45.39
N SER A 271 -55.85 41.20 -46.08
CA SER A 271 -56.52 42.42 -46.60
C SER A 271 -55.52 43.57 -46.86
N SER A 272 -55.82 44.34 -47.89
CA SER A 272 -55.11 45.48 -48.50
C SER A 272 -55.24 46.82 -47.75
N ILE A 273 -54.24 47.69 -47.83
CA ILE A 273 -54.24 49.05 -48.45
C ILE A 273 -53.03 49.88 -47.97
N SER A 274 -52.31 50.41 -48.97
CA SER A 274 -51.47 51.62 -49.10
C SER A 274 -51.13 52.52 -47.89
N SER A 275 -49.85 52.89 -47.75
CA SER A 275 -49.35 54.27 -48.01
C SER A 275 -47.84 54.43 -47.73
N ASN A 276 -47.14 55.08 -48.67
CA ASN A 276 -45.82 55.69 -48.50
C ASN A 276 -45.93 56.89 -47.53
N TYR A 277 -44.90 57.18 -46.72
CA TYR A 277 -44.21 58.49 -46.63
C TYR A 277 -42.91 58.38 -45.81
N GLN A 278 -42.00 59.31 -46.12
CA GLN A 278 -40.60 59.47 -45.71
C GLN A 278 -40.33 59.65 -44.20
N SER A 279 -39.05 59.41 -43.86
CA SER A 279 -38.15 60.31 -43.10
C SER A 279 -37.80 59.92 -41.65
N GLY A 280 -36.49 60.00 -41.35
CA GLY A 280 -36.01 60.37 -40.02
C GLY A 280 -35.30 59.30 -39.19
N SER A 281 -33.97 59.30 -39.28
CA SER A 281 -32.98 59.08 -38.20
C SER A 281 -33.50 58.75 -36.77
N VAL A 282 -32.97 57.69 -36.14
CA VAL A 282 -32.05 57.72 -34.97
C VAL A 282 -31.91 56.30 -34.39
N ARG A 283 -30.64 55.92 -34.18
CA ARG A 283 -30.06 54.85 -33.34
C ARG A 283 -31.02 54.06 -32.42
N HIS A 284 -30.98 52.74 -32.52
CA HIS A 284 -31.26 51.84 -31.40
C HIS A 284 -30.27 50.67 -31.41
N VAL A 285 -29.44 50.59 -30.38
CA VAL A 285 -28.53 49.46 -30.11
C VAL A 285 -29.29 48.50 -29.19
N PRO A 286 -29.56 47.24 -29.58
CA PRO A 286 -30.05 46.24 -28.63
C PRO A 286 -28.87 45.64 -27.85
N SER A 287 -29.08 45.52 -26.54
CA SER A 287 -28.18 45.00 -25.51
C SER A 287 -27.57 43.63 -25.85
N LEU A 288 -26.25 43.50 -25.65
CA LEU A 288 -25.52 42.25 -25.64
C LEU A 288 -25.69 41.56 -24.28
N ASP A 289 -26.75 40.76 -24.13
CA ASP A 289 -26.84 39.77 -23.06
C ASP A 289 -27.59 38.55 -23.61
N SER A 290 -26.87 37.71 -24.35
CA SER A 290 -27.09 36.25 -24.50
C SER A 290 -26.28 35.73 -25.70
N ILE A 291 -25.00 35.40 -25.47
CA ILE A 291 -24.28 34.49 -26.37
C ILE A 291 -23.87 33.28 -25.55
N SER A 292 -24.67 32.23 -25.63
CA SER A 292 -24.26 30.88 -25.29
C SER A 292 -23.48 30.33 -26.48
N CYS A 293 -22.17 30.21 -26.36
CA CYS A 293 -21.33 29.60 -27.40
C CYS A 293 -21.45 28.07 -27.30
N ALA A 294 -22.31 27.49 -28.15
CA ALA A 294 -22.17 26.09 -28.54
C ALA A 294 -20.92 25.98 -29.44
N VAL A 295 -19.94 25.17 -29.01
CA VAL A 295 -18.72 24.92 -29.75
C VAL A 295 -18.98 23.76 -30.70
N ASP A 296 -19.52 24.04 -31.89
CA ASP A 296 -19.50 23.08 -33.00
C ASP A 296 -18.40 23.46 -34.00
N GLY A 297 -17.66 22.44 -34.41
CA GLY A 297 -16.34 22.53 -35.01
C GLY A 297 -16.28 23.28 -36.35
N VAL A 298 -15.21 24.06 -36.50
CA VAL A 298 -14.80 24.63 -37.79
C VAL A 298 -14.09 23.54 -38.60
N HIS A 299 -14.67 23.15 -39.73
CA HIS A 299 -14.03 22.27 -40.70
C HIS A 299 -13.09 23.10 -41.60
N ILE A 300 -11.78 22.85 -41.53
CA ILE A 300 -10.81 23.37 -42.50
C ILE A 300 -10.55 22.27 -43.53
N GLN A 301 -10.94 22.55 -44.77
CA GLN A 301 -10.69 21.68 -45.91
C GLN A 301 -9.20 21.67 -46.26
N ARG A 302 -8.55 20.50 -46.17
CA ARG A 302 -7.23 20.23 -46.74
C ARG A 302 -7.35 19.27 -47.93
N CYS A 303 -6.44 19.45 -48.87
CA CYS A 303 -6.42 18.96 -50.25
C CYS A 303 -6.48 17.42 -50.42
N SER A 304 -6.80 17.03 -51.66
CA SER A 304 -7.26 15.75 -52.19
C SER A 304 -6.28 14.56 -52.18
N SER A 305 -6.81 13.36 -51.84
CA SER A 305 -6.60 12.02 -52.43
C SER A 305 -5.28 11.24 -52.22
N PRO A 306 -5.23 9.89 -52.43
CA PRO A 306 -6.13 8.79 -52.02
C PRO A 306 -5.37 7.71 -51.21
N TYR A 307 -6.05 6.75 -50.56
CA TYR A 307 -5.77 5.30 -50.64
C TYR A 307 -6.66 4.48 -49.69
N LEU A 308 -7.34 3.50 -50.30
CA LEU A 308 -7.87 2.21 -49.82
C LEU A 308 -9.13 2.17 -48.92
N LEU A 309 -10.16 1.58 -49.54
CA LEU A 309 -11.47 1.21 -49.02
C LEU A 309 -11.67 -0.29 -49.32
N ILE A 310 -11.74 -1.11 -48.27
CA ILE A 310 -12.23 -2.51 -48.21
C ILE A 310 -12.68 -2.67 -46.75
N GLY A 311 -13.85 -3.15 -46.34
CA GLY A 311 -15.03 -3.71 -47.00
C GLY A 311 -16.09 -3.99 -45.89
N CYS A 312 -17.34 -4.14 -46.29
CA CYS A 312 -18.54 -4.37 -45.46
C CYS A 312 -18.53 -5.73 -44.72
N ASP A 313 -19.23 -5.87 -43.59
CA ASP A 313 -20.63 -6.33 -43.56
C ASP A 313 -21.16 -6.68 -42.16
N GLU A 314 -22.49 -6.56 -42.05
CA GLU A 314 -23.36 -6.79 -40.90
C GLU A 314 -23.33 -8.19 -40.29
N THR A 315 -23.78 -8.31 -39.03
CA THR A 315 -24.92 -9.18 -38.67
C THR A 315 -25.36 -8.91 -37.23
N GLY A 316 -26.61 -8.47 -37.07
CA GLY A 316 -27.31 -8.50 -35.78
C GLY A 316 -27.88 -9.89 -35.48
N ARG A 317 -28.07 -10.19 -34.19
CA ARG A 317 -29.11 -11.09 -33.68
C ARG A 317 -29.30 -10.87 -32.17
N SER A 318 -30.55 -10.57 -31.83
CA SER A 318 -31.11 -10.53 -30.48
C SER A 318 -31.58 -11.93 -30.08
N LEU A 319 -31.61 -12.27 -28.78
CA LEU A 319 -32.64 -13.10 -28.11
C LEU A 319 -32.41 -13.18 -26.58
N SER A 320 -33.54 -13.24 -25.88
CA SER A 320 -33.78 -13.12 -24.43
C SER A 320 -33.52 -14.36 -23.56
N GLU A 321 -33.58 -14.14 -22.23
CA GLU A 321 -33.90 -15.01 -21.06
C GLU A 321 -32.79 -14.85 -20.00
N GLY A 322 -33.00 -14.54 -18.71
CA GLY A 322 -34.16 -14.56 -17.83
C GLY A 322 -33.77 -15.31 -16.54
N ASN A 323 -33.49 -14.60 -15.43
CA ASN A 323 -33.96 -14.86 -14.05
C ASN A 323 -33.07 -14.31 -12.91
N SER A 324 -33.77 -13.75 -11.93
CA SER A 324 -33.35 -13.05 -10.70
C SER A 324 -32.85 -13.99 -9.57
N PRO A 325 -32.44 -13.44 -8.40
CA PRO A 325 -33.45 -13.32 -7.34
C PRO A 325 -33.41 -12.04 -6.49
N SER A 326 -34.57 -11.81 -5.89
CA SER A 326 -35.05 -10.63 -5.17
C SER A 326 -34.61 -10.55 -3.71
N ARG A 327 -34.70 -9.33 -3.18
CA ARG A 327 -34.44 -8.90 -1.81
C ARG A 327 -35.76 -8.70 -1.03
N LEU A 328 -35.65 -8.83 0.30
CA LEU A 328 -36.45 -8.23 1.40
C LEU A 328 -37.71 -8.95 1.92
N GLY A 329 -37.82 -9.00 3.26
CA GLY A 329 -39.07 -9.21 4.00
C GLY A 329 -38.86 -9.67 5.45
N ARG A 330 -39.30 -8.86 6.42
CA ARG A 330 -39.07 -8.96 7.88
C ARG A 330 -40.43 -9.08 8.60
N GLN A 331 -40.57 -9.98 9.60
CA GLN A 331 -41.28 -9.81 10.90
C GLN A 331 -41.71 -11.16 11.53
N GLY A 332 -41.66 -11.27 12.88
CA GLY A 332 -42.41 -12.31 13.62
C GLY A 332 -41.90 -12.77 15.00
N SER A 333 -41.99 -11.89 16.01
CA SER A 333 -42.28 -12.01 17.48
C SER A 333 -42.28 -13.33 18.32
N ARG A 334 -41.92 -13.12 19.63
CA ARG A 334 -42.19 -13.87 20.92
C ARG A 334 -41.29 -15.10 21.22
N GLY A 335 -40.69 -15.34 22.40
CA GLY A 335 -40.65 -14.73 23.73
C GLY A 335 -40.74 -15.82 24.84
N ARG A 336 -39.80 -15.90 25.81
CA ARG A 336 -40.01 -16.23 27.27
C ARG A 336 -38.73 -16.60 28.07
N TYR A 337 -38.55 -15.86 29.18
CA TYR A 337 -38.00 -16.12 30.54
C TYR A 337 -36.75 -16.99 30.84
N GLY A 338 -35.89 -16.45 31.75
CA GLY A 338 -35.24 -17.26 32.80
C GLY A 338 -33.95 -16.71 33.44
N TYR A 339 -34.08 -15.97 34.54
CA TYR A 339 -33.23 -15.91 35.74
C TYR A 339 -31.68 -15.77 35.71
N HIS A 340 -31.19 -14.70 36.37
CA HIS A 340 -29.86 -14.51 36.97
C HIS A 340 -29.82 -15.13 38.40
N PRO A 341 -28.64 -15.47 38.98
CA PRO A 341 -27.88 -14.44 39.71
C PRO A 341 -26.34 -14.56 39.66
N ALA A 342 -25.73 -13.46 40.11
CA ALA A 342 -24.32 -13.17 40.21
C ALA A 342 -23.58 -13.92 41.33
N LEU A 343 -22.26 -14.10 41.18
CA LEU A 343 -21.33 -14.27 42.29
C LEU A 343 -20.18 -13.27 42.19
N SER A 344 -20.07 -12.49 43.25
CA SER A 344 -19.08 -11.46 43.54
C SER A 344 -17.83 -12.07 44.17
N ARG A 345 -16.64 -11.59 43.80
CA ARG A 345 -15.47 -11.54 44.70
C ARG A 345 -14.74 -10.22 44.53
N ARG A 346 -14.85 -9.37 45.55
CA ARG A 346 -13.93 -8.26 45.88
C ARG A 346 -12.60 -8.82 46.42
N VAL A 347 -11.49 -8.11 46.20
CA VAL A 347 -10.49 -7.59 47.18
C VAL A 347 -9.51 -6.72 46.35
N SER A 348 -9.61 -5.39 46.36
CA SER A 348 -9.03 -4.37 47.27
C SER A 348 -7.65 -3.82 46.86
N ARG A 349 -7.61 -2.49 46.81
CA ARG A 349 -6.52 -1.56 46.45
C ARG A 349 -5.26 -1.74 47.28
N ARG A 350 -4.09 -1.44 46.67
CA ARG A 350 -3.10 -0.54 47.26
C ARG A 350 -2.52 0.41 46.20
N ASP A 351 -2.63 1.69 46.50
CA ASP A 351 -1.90 2.78 45.87
C ASP A 351 -0.39 2.57 46.02
N MET A 352 0.35 2.85 44.95
CA MET A 352 1.75 3.24 45.06
C MET A 352 2.05 4.27 43.97
N THR A 353 1.90 5.53 44.35
CA THR A 353 2.45 6.68 43.66
C THR A 353 3.97 6.54 43.65
N THR A 354 4.56 6.37 42.47
CA THR A 354 6.00 6.62 42.30
C THR A 354 6.23 7.25 40.94
N VAL A 355 6.61 8.52 40.99
CA VAL A 355 7.07 9.36 39.88
C VAL A 355 8.22 8.63 39.17
N ARG A 356 7.94 7.99 38.02
CA ARG A 356 8.98 7.52 37.12
C ARG A 356 9.37 8.65 36.16
N LYS A 357 10.47 9.31 36.48
CA LYS A 357 11.25 10.13 35.54
C LYS A 357 11.51 9.29 34.27
N LYS A 358 11.05 9.79 33.11
CA LYS A 358 11.44 9.27 31.79
C LYS A 358 12.97 9.37 31.68
N LYS A 359 13.66 8.23 31.77
CA LYS A 359 15.03 8.09 31.27
C LYS A 359 14.93 7.51 29.86
N THR A 360 15.05 8.39 28.88
CA THR A 360 15.28 8.05 27.48
C THR A 360 16.69 7.49 27.37
N TYR A 361 16.85 6.22 27.03
CA TYR A 361 18.16 5.70 26.59
C TYR A 361 18.29 6.03 25.11
N ASN A 362 19.13 7.02 24.81
CA ASN A 362 19.59 7.32 23.46
C ASN A 362 20.65 6.29 23.07
N TYR A 363 20.34 5.40 22.12
CA TYR A 363 21.40 4.79 21.31
C TYR A 363 21.78 5.79 20.21
N CYS A 364 22.94 6.41 20.34
CA CYS A 364 23.54 7.23 19.29
C CYS A 364 24.10 6.29 18.20
N ILE A 365 23.40 6.20 17.07
CA ILE A 365 23.98 5.78 15.79
C ILE A 365 24.27 7.09 15.04
N PRO A 366 25.49 7.33 14.52
CA PRO A 366 25.81 8.59 13.87
C PRO A 366 24.93 8.81 12.62
N PRO A 367 24.46 10.05 12.34
CA PRO A 367 23.63 10.30 11.18
C PRO A 367 24.48 10.23 9.91
N ASN A 368 24.12 9.34 9.01
CA ASN A 368 24.62 9.31 7.65
C ASN A 368 23.91 10.45 6.88
N PRO A 369 24.59 11.36 6.15
CA PRO A 369 23.96 12.53 5.52
C PRO A 369 23.09 12.22 4.30
N SER A 370 22.66 10.97 4.11
CA SER A 370 21.86 10.52 2.96
C SER A 370 20.59 9.76 3.37
N THR A 371 20.22 9.75 4.65
CA THR A 371 19.05 9.01 5.12
C THR A 371 17.78 9.87 5.02
N VAL A 372 16.92 9.55 4.05
CA VAL A 372 15.52 10.00 4.05
C VAL A 372 14.81 9.36 5.23
N LEU A 373 14.38 10.16 6.21
CA LEU A 373 13.51 9.67 7.28
C LEU A 373 12.08 9.55 6.70
N CYS A 374 11.59 8.32 6.58
CA CYS A 374 10.19 8.05 6.30
C CYS A 374 9.46 7.89 7.64
N LEU A 375 8.69 8.90 8.04
CA LEU A 375 7.84 8.82 9.22
C LEU A 375 6.42 8.46 8.78
N TYR A 376 5.95 7.29 9.20
CA TYR A 376 4.55 6.89 9.04
C TYR A 376 3.76 7.43 10.23
N HIS A 377 2.83 8.35 9.97
CA HIS A 377 1.87 8.78 10.98
C HIS A 377 0.51 8.14 10.68
N LEU A 378 0.07 7.24 11.55
CA LEU A 378 -1.26 6.64 11.47
C LEU A 378 -2.24 7.57 12.19
N SER A 379 -3.03 8.30 11.40
CA SER A 379 -4.15 9.13 11.88
C SER A 379 -5.45 8.34 11.70
N SER A 380 -6.47 8.64 12.52
CA SER A 380 -7.85 8.12 12.36
C SER A 380 -8.48 8.43 11.00
N THR A 381 -7.83 9.26 10.16
CA THR A 381 -8.30 9.72 8.85
C THR A 381 -7.43 9.28 7.67
N GLY A 382 -6.33 8.53 7.87
CA GLY A 382 -5.46 8.10 6.77
C GLY A 382 -4.02 7.73 7.16
N LEU A 383 -3.29 7.21 6.18
CA LEU A 383 -1.86 6.89 6.28
C LEU A 383 -1.05 8.05 5.67
N THR A 384 -0.37 8.82 6.51
CA THR A 384 0.39 10.00 6.06
C THR A 384 1.87 9.64 5.94
N LEU A 385 2.42 9.80 4.74
CA LEU A 385 3.86 9.66 4.47
C LEU A 385 4.54 11.01 4.66
N HIS A 386 5.34 11.16 5.72
CA HIS A 386 6.20 12.34 5.87
C HIS A 386 7.60 12.00 5.35
N LEU A 387 7.97 12.57 4.19
CA LEU A 387 9.37 12.70 3.78
C LEU A 387 9.91 14.02 4.31
N THR A 388 10.94 13.95 5.16
CA THR A 388 11.70 15.13 5.58
C THR A 388 13.04 15.10 4.85
N LEU A 389 13.25 16.03 3.91
CA LEU A 389 14.53 16.24 3.23
C LEU A 389 15.26 17.43 3.89
N PRO A 390 16.61 17.45 3.90
CA PRO A 390 17.36 18.55 4.51
C PRO A 390 17.16 19.88 3.75
N PRO A 391 17.21 21.03 4.45
CA PRO A 391 16.97 22.35 3.86
C PRO A 391 17.99 22.68 2.75
N PRO A 392 17.61 23.41 1.68
CA PRO A 392 16.55 24.42 1.66
C PRO A 392 15.45 24.14 0.62
N ARG A 393 14.76 22.99 0.65
CA ARG A 393 13.56 22.77 -0.19
C ARG A 393 12.52 21.93 0.55
N LEU A 394 11.51 22.59 1.12
CA LEU A 394 10.30 21.92 1.58
C LEU A 394 9.48 21.57 0.33
N THR A 395 9.52 20.31 -0.11
CA THR A 395 8.50 19.76 -1.02
C THR A 395 7.68 18.77 -0.21
N VAL A 396 6.49 19.20 0.21
CA VAL A 396 5.52 18.33 0.87
C VAL A 396 4.79 17.56 -0.22
N LEU A 397 5.17 16.29 -0.45
CA LEU A 397 4.41 15.42 -1.32
C LEU A 397 3.24 14.83 -0.51
N PHE A 398 2.05 15.39 -0.70
CA PHE A 398 0.81 14.84 -0.13
C PHE A 398 0.36 13.63 -0.97
N LEU A 399 0.80 12.43 -0.60
CA LEU A 399 0.02 11.22 -0.92
C LEU A 399 -1.07 11.09 0.15
N VAL A 400 -2.13 11.88 0.04
CA VAL A 400 -3.36 11.62 0.79
C VAL A 400 -4.03 10.45 0.09
N PHE A 401 -3.94 9.25 0.68
CA PHE A 401 -4.84 8.15 0.31
C PHE A 401 -6.17 8.41 1.01
N PRO A 402 -7.26 8.80 0.31
CA PRO A 402 -8.56 8.88 0.93
C PRO A 402 -9.01 7.46 1.28
N ILE A 403 -9.07 7.13 2.58
CA ILE A 403 -9.83 5.97 3.04
C ILE A 403 -11.30 6.38 2.90
N SER A 404 -11.93 5.97 1.80
CA SER A 404 -13.37 6.17 1.61
C SER A 404 -14.09 5.39 2.71
N SER A 405 -14.68 6.11 3.65
CA SER A 405 -15.53 5.54 4.70
C SER A 405 -16.93 5.39 4.12
N HIS A 406 -17.39 4.15 3.93
CA HIS A 406 -18.81 3.80 3.94
C HIS A 406 -19.00 2.41 4.52
#